data_AF-A0A2T4CGA9-F1
#
_entry.id   AF-A0A2T4CGA9-F1
#
_cell.length_a   1.000
_cell.length_b   1.000
_cell.length_c   1.000
_cell.angle_alpha   90.00
_cell.angle_beta   90.00
_cell.angle_gamma   90.00
#
_symmetry.space_group_name_H-M   'P 1'
#
loop_
_entity.id
_entity.type
_entity.pdbx_description
1 polymer ?
#
loop_
_entity_poly.entity_id
_entity_poly.type
_entity_poly.pdbx_seq_one_letter_code
_entity_poly.pdbx_strand_id
1 'polypeptide(L)'
;MADLKARAEAAVPKFKLLKVLNQDQAGRRIALHGTIDDAPAVMVVERATIPSSEAYLAALPSSLARIRNLGANDIYAWSMARTGSVDDEVKPDDAAADNNNGHENGVDFFADLKINLIYPCTEAHVKKYSKQGVRFVTETPEIYRNHIRPFMQLKREQGRLNWVYNIIEGRTEVEDVIFRTK
;
A
#
# COMPACT_ATOMS: atom_id res chain seq x y z
N MET A 1 14.43 16.01 -8.01
CA MET A 1 13.13 15.29 -7.88
C MET A 1 12.84 14.43 -9.10
N ALA A 2 12.83 14.96 -10.34
CA ALA A 2 12.60 14.16 -11.56
C ALA A 2 13.60 12.99 -11.73
N ASP A 3 14.89 13.23 -11.45
CA ASP A 3 15.94 12.20 -11.50
C ASP A 3 15.68 11.03 -10.53
N LEU A 4 15.17 11.30 -9.33
CA LEU A 4 14.88 10.26 -8.34
C LEU A 4 13.67 9.39 -8.76
N LYS A 5 12.64 10.00 -9.35
CA LYS A 5 11.46 9.29 -9.87
C LYS A 5 11.84 8.34 -11.01
N ALA A 6 12.56 8.86 -12.01
CA ALA A 6 13.03 8.07 -13.15
C ALA A 6 13.95 6.91 -12.71
N ARG A 7 14.83 7.15 -11.73
CA ARG A 7 15.68 6.09 -11.14
C ARG A 7 14.86 5.01 -10.43
N ALA A 8 13.81 5.38 -9.71
CA ALA A 8 12.93 4.42 -9.05
C ALA A 8 12.16 3.56 -10.07
N GLU A 9 11.64 4.18 -11.14
CA GLU A 9 10.98 3.48 -12.25
C GLU A 9 11.94 2.50 -12.95
N ALA A 10 13.17 2.93 -13.23
CA ALA A 10 14.19 2.09 -13.85
C ALA A 10 14.69 0.94 -12.92
N ALA A 11 14.47 1.04 -11.61
CA ALA A 11 14.87 0.03 -10.64
C ALA A 11 13.88 -1.15 -10.57
N VAL A 12 12.58 -0.90 -10.77
CA VAL A 12 11.53 -1.94 -10.64
C VAL A 12 11.78 -3.14 -11.56
N PRO A 13 12.07 -2.99 -12.86
CA PRO A 13 12.31 -4.13 -13.77
C PRO A 13 13.56 -4.95 -13.42
N LYS A 14 14.49 -4.38 -12.65
CA LYS A 14 15.74 -5.04 -12.25
C LYS A 14 15.59 -5.91 -11.01
N PHE A 15 14.44 -5.87 -10.34
CA PHE A 15 14.21 -6.60 -9.10
C PHE A 15 14.32 -8.11 -9.31
N LYS A 16 15.22 -8.75 -8.56
CA LYS A 16 15.39 -10.20 -8.51
C LYS A 16 14.80 -10.73 -7.22
N LEU A 17 13.72 -11.49 -7.33
CA LEU A 17 13.04 -12.09 -6.17
C LEU A 17 13.94 -13.10 -5.47
N LEU A 18 14.05 -12.98 -4.15
CA LEU A 18 14.66 -14.00 -3.28
C LEU A 18 13.61 -14.76 -2.48
N LYS A 19 12.62 -14.05 -1.90
CA LYS A 19 11.63 -14.65 -1.02
C LYS A 19 10.34 -13.81 -0.94
N VAL A 20 9.20 -14.48 -0.81
CA VAL A 20 7.94 -13.82 -0.40
C VAL A 20 7.93 -13.65 1.13
N LEU A 21 7.79 -12.41 1.59
CA LEU A 21 7.80 -12.06 3.02
C LEU A 21 6.42 -12.22 3.67
N ASN A 22 5.37 -11.75 2.98
CA ASN A 22 3.99 -11.82 3.45
C ASN A 22 3.01 -11.69 2.28
N GLN A 23 1.80 -12.22 2.47
CA GLN A 23 0.65 -11.97 1.62
C GLN A 23 -0.56 -11.78 2.52
N ASP A 24 -1.21 -10.62 2.42
CA ASP A 24 -2.33 -10.22 3.28
C ASP A 24 -3.40 -9.45 2.48
N GLN A 25 -4.34 -8.78 3.17
CA GLN A 25 -5.44 -8.02 2.54
C GLN A 25 -6.29 -8.86 1.55
N ALA A 26 -6.65 -10.08 1.96
CA ALA A 26 -7.34 -11.07 1.11
C ALA A 26 -6.55 -11.41 -0.17
N GLY A 27 -5.22 -11.46 -0.08
CA GLY A 27 -4.34 -11.83 -1.18
C GLY A 27 -4.03 -10.70 -2.18
N ARG A 28 -4.60 -9.51 -1.97
CA ARG A 28 -4.45 -8.34 -2.86
C ARG A 28 -3.18 -7.52 -2.60
N ARG A 29 -2.42 -7.87 -1.57
CA ARG A 29 -1.10 -7.31 -1.28
C ARG A 29 -0.09 -8.39 -1.03
N ILE A 30 1.09 -8.26 -1.65
CA ILE A 30 2.22 -9.14 -1.46
C ILE A 30 3.50 -8.33 -1.20
N ALA A 31 4.25 -8.73 -0.18
CA ALA A 31 5.57 -8.17 0.11
C ALA A 31 6.66 -9.17 -0.30
N LEU A 32 7.61 -8.68 -1.08
CA LEU A 32 8.67 -9.45 -1.72
C LEU A 32 10.02 -8.94 -1.21
N HIS A 33 10.91 -9.85 -0.86
CA HIS A 33 12.31 -9.57 -0.57
C HIS A 33 13.17 -10.06 -1.73
N GLY A 34 14.11 -9.23 -2.15
CA GLY A 34 14.93 -9.48 -3.32
C GLY A 34 16.18 -8.63 -3.35
N THR A 35 16.78 -8.52 -4.52
CA THR A 35 17.92 -7.62 -4.78
C THR A 35 17.70 -6.80 -6.04
N ILE A 36 18.33 -5.64 -6.09
CA ILE A 36 18.49 -4.79 -7.27
C ILE A 36 19.97 -4.40 -7.31
N ASP A 37 20.65 -4.64 -8.43
CA ASP A 37 22.09 -4.35 -8.59
C ASP A 37 22.92 -4.85 -7.38
N ASP A 38 22.64 -6.08 -6.93
CA ASP A 38 23.23 -6.81 -5.80
C ASP A 38 23.03 -6.20 -4.39
N ALA A 39 22.29 -5.10 -4.28
CA ALA A 39 21.86 -4.54 -3.00
C ALA A 39 20.45 -5.02 -2.60
N PRO A 40 20.17 -5.20 -1.30
CA PRO A 40 18.90 -5.76 -0.82
C PRO A 40 17.74 -4.79 -1.08
N ALA A 41 16.59 -5.34 -1.45
CA ALA A 41 15.37 -4.58 -1.74
C ALA A 41 14.12 -5.27 -1.20
N VAL A 42 13.15 -4.47 -0.75
CA VAL A 42 11.78 -4.93 -0.49
C VAL A 42 10.85 -4.26 -1.48
N MET A 43 10.07 -5.06 -2.21
CA MET A 43 9.05 -4.60 -3.14
C MET A 43 7.68 -5.07 -2.64
N VAL A 44 6.76 -4.13 -2.44
CA VAL A 44 5.38 -4.40 -2.06
C VAL A 44 4.49 -4.11 -3.25
N VAL A 45 3.74 -5.11 -3.69
CA VAL A 45 2.79 -4.99 -4.80
C VAL A 45 1.38 -5.13 -4.25
N GLU A 46 0.56 -4.13 -4.53
CA GLU A 46 -0.84 -4.04 -4.13
C GLU A 46 -1.70 -3.97 -5.41
N ARG A 47 -2.88 -4.62 -5.40
CA ARG A 47 -3.92 -4.29 -6.38
C ARG A 47 -4.38 -2.86 -6.14
N ALA A 48 -4.37 -2.04 -7.18
CA ALA A 48 -4.99 -0.73 -7.12
C ALA A 48 -6.51 -0.87 -6.95
N THR A 49 -7.14 0.18 -6.44
CA THR A 49 -8.59 0.28 -6.42
C THR A 49 -9.12 0.40 -7.84
N ILE A 50 -10.30 -0.16 -8.09
CA ILE A 50 -11.01 0.04 -9.36
C ILE A 50 -11.42 1.53 -9.42
N PRO A 51 -11.08 2.28 -10.48
CA PRO A 51 -11.51 3.65 -10.66
C PRO A 51 -13.03 3.81 -10.55
N SER A 52 -13.47 4.88 -9.91
CA SER A 52 -14.88 5.25 -9.76
C SER A 52 -15.48 5.91 -11.01
N SER A 53 -14.64 6.25 -12.00
CA SER A 53 -15.04 6.90 -13.26
C SER A 53 -16.06 6.05 -14.03
N GLU A 54 -17.21 6.65 -14.35
CA GLU A 54 -18.24 6.00 -15.16
C GLU A 54 -17.72 5.63 -16.56
N ALA A 55 -16.87 6.47 -17.16
CA ALA A 55 -16.27 6.19 -18.46
C ALA A 55 -15.39 4.94 -18.42
N TYR A 56 -14.56 4.80 -17.38
CA TYR A 56 -13.76 3.59 -17.16
C TYR A 56 -14.65 2.35 -16.98
N LEU A 57 -15.65 2.45 -16.10
CA LEU A 57 -16.54 1.33 -15.78
C LEU A 57 -17.37 0.87 -16.97
N ALA A 58 -17.81 1.82 -17.83
CA ALA A 58 -18.53 1.51 -19.06
C ALA A 58 -17.64 0.82 -20.11
N ALA A 59 -16.38 1.22 -20.22
CA ALA A 59 -15.42 0.64 -21.17
C ALA A 59 -14.79 -0.68 -20.69
N LEU A 60 -14.77 -0.95 -19.37
CA LEU A 60 -14.08 -2.10 -18.78
C LEU A 60 -14.46 -3.46 -19.40
N PRO A 61 -15.73 -3.80 -19.68
CA PRO A 61 -16.08 -5.10 -20.24
C PRO A 61 -15.51 -5.34 -21.65
N SER A 62 -15.46 -4.31 -22.49
CA SER A 62 -14.95 -4.39 -23.86
C SER A 62 -13.44 -4.21 -23.94
N SER A 63 -12.82 -3.57 -22.95
CA SER A 63 -11.37 -3.34 -22.90
C SER A 63 -10.56 -4.52 -22.34
N LEU A 64 -11.19 -5.63 -21.94
CA LEU A 64 -10.47 -6.78 -21.39
C LEU A 64 -9.49 -7.39 -22.39
N ALA A 65 -8.19 -7.33 -22.07
CA ALA A 65 -7.14 -7.98 -22.85
C ALA A 65 -7.23 -9.52 -22.83
N ARG A 66 -7.91 -10.11 -21.85
CA ARG A 66 -8.22 -11.54 -21.80
C ARG A 66 -9.37 -11.81 -20.84
N ILE A 67 -10.23 -12.76 -21.20
CA ILE A 67 -11.25 -13.32 -20.31
C ILE A 67 -11.29 -14.85 -20.43
N ARG A 68 -11.51 -15.54 -19.32
CA ARG A 68 -11.78 -16.99 -19.28
C ARG A 68 -12.90 -17.28 -18.30
N ASN A 69 -13.99 -17.88 -18.80
CA ASN A 69 -15.05 -18.38 -17.94
C ASN A 69 -14.56 -19.58 -17.12
N LEU A 70 -14.91 -19.59 -15.83
CA LEU A 70 -14.61 -20.67 -14.90
C LEU A 70 -15.81 -21.59 -14.66
N GLY A 71 -17.02 -21.08 -14.87
CA GLY A 71 -18.27 -21.82 -14.73
C GLY A 71 -19.49 -20.94 -15.01
N ALA A 72 -20.63 -21.61 -15.21
CA ALA A 72 -21.93 -20.99 -15.35
C ALA A 72 -23.03 -21.91 -14.81
N ASN A 73 -24.12 -21.32 -14.31
CA ASN A 73 -25.33 -22.00 -13.87
C ASN A 73 -26.54 -21.09 -14.11
N ASP A 74 -27.42 -21.46 -15.04
CA ASP A 74 -28.56 -20.64 -15.48
C ASP A 74 -28.12 -19.21 -15.85
N ILE A 75 -28.58 -18.17 -15.13
CA ILE A 75 -28.21 -16.76 -15.36
C ILE A 75 -26.89 -16.34 -14.68
N TYR A 76 -26.24 -17.23 -13.93
CA TYR A 76 -24.99 -16.92 -13.21
C TYR A 76 -23.77 -17.39 -13.99
N ALA A 77 -22.77 -16.53 -14.14
CA ALA A 77 -21.47 -16.88 -14.72
C ALA A 77 -20.33 -16.18 -13.97
N TRP A 78 -19.20 -16.86 -13.78
CA TRP A 78 -18.02 -16.29 -13.15
C TRP A 78 -16.77 -16.59 -13.96
N SER A 79 -15.91 -15.58 -14.07
CA SER A 79 -14.76 -15.56 -14.99
C SER A 79 -13.54 -14.96 -14.30
N MET A 80 -12.35 -15.25 -14.84
CA MET A 80 -11.13 -14.51 -14.56
C MET A 80 -10.80 -13.65 -15.77
N ALA A 81 -10.40 -12.40 -15.53
CA ALA A 81 -10.08 -11.44 -16.57
C ALA A 81 -8.75 -10.74 -16.33
N ARG A 82 -8.15 -10.23 -17.41
CA ARG A 82 -7.01 -9.32 -17.41
C ARG A 82 -7.46 -8.02 -18.09
N THR A 83 -7.35 -6.90 -17.38
CA THR A 83 -7.60 -5.55 -17.90
C THR A 83 -6.71 -5.29 -19.13
N GLY A 84 -7.25 -4.63 -20.14
CA GLY A 84 -6.48 -4.06 -21.25
C GLY A 84 -6.48 -2.54 -21.20
N SER A 85 -6.00 -1.89 -22.27
CA SER A 85 -6.06 -0.44 -22.39
C SER A 85 -7.48 0.03 -22.64
N VAL A 86 -7.88 1.12 -21.99
CA VAL A 86 -9.12 1.84 -22.31
C VAL A 86 -8.74 2.95 -23.30
N ASP A 87 -9.19 2.84 -24.54
CA ASP A 87 -8.75 3.71 -25.65
C ASP A 87 -9.19 5.18 -25.50
N ASP A 88 -10.06 5.49 -24.53
CA ASP A 88 -10.51 6.84 -24.15
C ASP A 88 -9.93 7.31 -22.79
N GLU A 89 -8.69 6.93 -22.46
CA GLU A 89 -7.95 7.58 -21.38
C GLU A 89 -7.74 9.06 -21.76
N VAL A 90 -8.62 9.92 -21.25
CA VAL A 90 -8.48 11.37 -21.34
C VAL A 90 -7.20 11.74 -20.62
N LYS A 91 -6.15 12.04 -21.39
CA LYS A 91 -4.94 12.64 -20.84
C LYS A 91 -5.37 13.85 -20.01
N PRO A 92 -4.91 13.99 -18.76
CA PRO A 92 -5.14 15.22 -18.03
C PRO A 92 -4.47 16.34 -18.83
N ASP A 93 -5.27 17.14 -19.53
CA ASP A 93 -4.78 18.34 -20.19
C ASP A 93 -4.11 19.20 -19.11
N ASP A 94 -2.90 19.72 -19.41
CA ASP A 94 -2.02 20.48 -18.52
C ASP A 94 -2.66 21.79 -17.95
N ALA A 95 -3.98 22.00 -18.07
CA ALA A 95 -4.67 23.20 -17.66
C ALA A 95 -6.17 23.00 -17.35
N ALA A 96 -6.56 22.06 -16.50
CA ALA A 96 -7.75 22.21 -15.63
C ALA A 96 -7.83 21.06 -14.64
N ALA A 97 -7.58 21.37 -13.37
CA ALA A 97 -8.05 20.56 -12.25
C ALA A 97 -9.60 20.61 -12.20
N ASP A 98 -10.25 19.86 -13.08
CA ASP A 98 -11.54 19.30 -12.70
C ASP A 98 -11.22 17.95 -12.06
N ASN A 99 -11.42 17.87 -10.74
CA ASN A 99 -11.10 16.70 -9.91
C ASN A 99 -11.97 15.46 -10.23
N ASN A 100 -12.59 15.43 -11.41
CA ASN A 100 -13.62 14.49 -11.83
C ASN A 100 -13.18 13.51 -12.92
N ASN A 101 -11.91 13.55 -13.37
CA ASN A 101 -11.42 12.57 -14.34
C ASN A 101 -11.20 11.16 -13.72
N GLY A 102 -11.51 10.96 -12.44
CA GLY A 102 -11.48 9.65 -11.77
C GLY A 102 -10.10 9.01 -11.63
N HIS A 103 -9.02 9.72 -11.98
CA HIS A 103 -7.65 9.34 -11.71
C HIS A 103 -7.28 9.65 -10.26
N GLU A 104 -7.91 8.95 -9.32
CA GLU A 104 -7.70 9.10 -7.87
C GLU A 104 -6.25 8.76 -7.43
N ASN A 105 -5.44 8.18 -8.33
CA ASN A 105 -4.09 7.71 -8.07
C ASN A 105 -2.97 8.66 -8.52
N GLY A 106 -3.29 9.83 -9.08
CA GLY A 106 -2.29 10.85 -9.45
C GLY A 106 -1.39 10.48 -10.65
N VAL A 107 -1.87 9.59 -11.52
CA VAL A 107 -1.24 9.18 -12.79
C VAL A 107 -2.20 9.42 -13.95
N ASP A 108 -1.67 9.55 -15.16
CA ASP A 108 -2.40 9.86 -16.40
C ASP A 108 -3.06 8.64 -17.08
N PHE A 109 -3.10 7.49 -16.40
CA PHE A 109 -3.70 6.24 -16.89
C PHE A 109 -4.43 5.49 -15.76
N PHE A 110 -5.24 4.47 -16.10
CA PHE A 110 -5.92 3.61 -15.14
C PHE A 110 -5.00 2.46 -14.70
N ALA A 111 -4.34 2.62 -13.55
CA ALA A 111 -3.43 1.62 -13.01
C ALA A 111 -4.15 0.46 -12.31
N ASP A 112 -3.78 -0.79 -12.61
CA ASP A 112 -4.25 -2.00 -11.90
C ASP A 112 -3.40 -2.34 -10.65
N LEU A 113 -2.20 -1.76 -10.54
CA LEU A 113 -1.21 -2.08 -9.52
C LEU A 113 -0.64 -0.83 -8.88
N LYS A 114 -0.41 -0.91 -7.57
CA LYS A 114 0.39 0.02 -6.80
C LYS A 114 1.64 -0.68 -6.31
N ILE A 115 2.81 -0.09 -6.55
CA ILE A 115 4.10 -0.66 -6.19
C ILE A 115 4.81 0.29 -5.22
N ASN A 116 5.26 -0.24 -4.08
CA ASN A 116 6.16 0.46 -3.17
C ASN A 116 7.52 -0.27 -3.17
N LEU A 117 8.58 0.44 -3.53
CA LEU A 117 9.94 -0.09 -3.54
C LEU A 117 10.76 0.54 -2.42
N ILE A 118 11.40 -0.29 -1.61
CA ILE A 118 12.36 0.11 -0.58
C ILE A 118 13.72 -0.43 -1.00
N TYR A 119 14.59 0.47 -1.45
CA TYR A 119 15.89 0.11 -2.02
C TYR A 119 16.92 1.24 -1.80
N PRO A 120 18.10 0.94 -1.22
CA PRO A 120 18.43 -0.29 -0.50
C PRO A 120 17.60 -0.47 0.78
N CYS A 121 17.18 -1.69 1.09
CA CYS A 121 16.47 -2.00 2.33
C CYS A 121 17.40 -2.47 3.45
N THR A 122 16.87 -2.60 4.66
CA THR A 122 17.58 -3.07 5.86
C THR A 122 16.79 -4.23 6.47
N GLU A 123 17.40 -4.98 7.38
CA GLU A 123 16.72 -6.06 8.13
C GLU A 123 15.47 -5.56 8.89
N ALA A 124 15.45 -4.30 9.32
CA ALA A 124 14.27 -3.71 9.95
C ALA A 124 13.09 -3.64 8.99
N HIS A 125 13.32 -3.29 7.72
CA HIS A 125 12.30 -3.28 6.69
C HIS A 125 11.82 -4.71 6.38
N VAL A 126 12.73 -5.65 6.22
CA VAL A 126 12.40 -7.06 5.99
C VAL A 126 11.53 -7.59 7.12
N LYS A 127 11.88 -7.32 8.38
CA LYS A 127 11.09 -7.71 9.54
C LYS A 127 9.71 -7.04 9.58
N LYS A 128 9.62 -5.74 9.25
CA LYS A 128 8.35 -4.99 9.19
C LYS A 128 7.36 -5.59 8.20
N TYR A 129 7.83 -6.04 7.03
CA TYR A 129 6.99 -6.59 5.97
C TYR A 129 6.88 -8.12 5.97
N SER A 130 7.57 -8.80 6.90
CA SER A 130 7.46 -10.24 7.09
C SER A 130 6.16 -10.61 7.80
N LYS A 131 5.60 -11.77 7.46
CA LYS A 131 4.46 -12.33 8.16
C LYS A 131 4.79 -12.50 9.65
N GLN A 132 4.04 -11.82 10.51
CA GLN A 132 4.17 -11.95 11.96
C GLN A 132 3.06 -12.86 12.49
N GLY A 133 3.43 -13.88 13.27
CA GLY A 133 2.46 -14.75 13.93
C GLY A 133 1.66 -13.98 14.99
N VAL A 134 0.35 -14.20 15.01
CA VAL A 134 -0.56 -13.62 16.02
C VAL A 134 -0.83 -14.66 17.10
N ARG A 135 -1.01 -14.21 18.34
CA ARG A 135 -1.36 -15.04 19.50
C ARG A 135 -2.57 -14.43 20.20
N PHE A 136 -3.47 -15.29 20.67
CA PHE A 136 -4.50 -14.90 21.62
C PHE A 136 -3.93 -15.12 23.03
N VAL A 137 -4.06 -14.13 23.90
CA VAL A 137 -3.50 -14.15 25.25
C VAL A 137 -4.56 -13.75 26.26
N THR A 138 -4.45 -14.27 27.47
CA THR A 138 -5.28 -13.87 28.60
C THR A 138 -4.40 -13.13 29.60
N GLU A 139 -4.54 -11.81 29.65
CA GLU A 139 -3.84 -10.96 30.62
C GLU A 139 -4.68 -10.90 31.91
N THR A 140 -4.22 -11.53 32.98
CA THR A 140 -4.83 -11.40 34.31
C THR A 140 -4.34 -10.14 35.03
N PRO A 141 -5.04 -9.67 36.09
CA PRO A 141 -4.58 -8.52 36.87
C PRO A 141 -3.13 -8.66 37.41
N GLU A 142 -2.71 -9.88 37.74
CA GLU A 142 -1.36 -10.18 38.23
C GLU A 142 -0.32 -10.05 37.11
N ILE A 143 -0.62 -10.57 35.91
CA ILE A 143 0.26 -10.43 34.73
C ILE A 143 0.45 -8.95 34.39
N TYR A 144 -0.64 -8.18 34.39
CA TYR A 144 -0.58 -6.73 34.17
C TYR A 144 0.34 -6.06 35.18
N ARG A 145 0.11 -6.29 36.47
CA ARG A 145 0.84 -5.65 37.57
C ARG A 145 2.34 -5.98 37.54
N ASN A 146 2.68 -7.24 37.29
CA ASN A 146 4.04 -7.75 37.46
C ASN A 146 4.89 -7.65 36.19
N HIS A 147 4.28 -7.65 35.00
CA HIS A 147 5.01 -7.71 33.73
C HIS A 147 4.68 -6.58 32.77
N ILE A 148 3.39 -6.33 32.51
CA ILE A 148 2.97 -5.38 31.46
C ILE A 148 3.14 -3.93 31.92
N ARG A 149 2.68 -3.59 33.12
CA ARG A 149 2.81 -2.23 33.68
C ARG A 149 4.27 -1.79 33.80
N PRO A 150 5.21 -2.59 34.35
CA PRO A 150 6.63 -2.25 34.35
C PRO A 150 7.20 -2.02 32.94
N PHE A 151 6.83 -2.87 31.97
CA PHE A 151 7.25 -2.71 30.59
C PHE A 151 6.73 -1.41 29.97
N MET A 152 5.44 -1.09 30.18
CA MET A 152 4.84 0.16 29.71
C MET A 152 5.54 1.38 30.31
N GLN A 153 5.82 1.35 31.61
CA GLN A 153 6.52 2.43 32.30
C GLN A 153 7.92 2.64 31.71
N LEU A 154 8.69 1.57 31.51
CA LEU A 154 10.01 1.63 30.86
C LEU A 154 9.93 2.27 29.47
N LYS A 155 8.91 1.95 28.66
CA LYS A 155 8.74 2.56 27.32
C LYS A 155 8.44 4.05 27.39
N ARG A 156 7.70 4.51 28.41
CA ARG A 156 7.42 5.94 28.64
C ARG A 156 8.69 6.68 29.05
N GLU A 157 9.44 6.11 30.00
CA GLU A 157 10.72 6.66 30.48
C GLU A 157 11.77 6.74 29.35
N GLN A 158 11.74 5.82 28.39
CA GLN A 158 12.56 5.85 27.17
C GLN A 158 12.14 6.93 26.15
N GLY A 159 11.18 7.81 26.46
CA GLY A 159 10.77 8.91 25.60
C GLY A 159 9.98 8.49 24.35
N ARG A 160 9.41 7.26 24.32
CA ARG A 160 8.67 6.76 23.16
C ARG A 160 7.38 7.55 22.86
N LEU A 161 6.93 8.39 23.80
CA LEU A 161 5.76 9.26 23.65
C LEU A 161 6.10 10.69 23.24
N ASN A 162 7.38 11.03 23.01
CA ASN A 162 7.77 12.40 22.67
C ASN A 162 7.06 12.92 21.40
N TRP A 163 6.82 12.07 20.40
CA TRP A 163 6.07 12.45 19.20
C TRP A 163 4.62 12.86 19.53
N VAL A 164 3.97 12.15 20.45
CA VAL A 164 2.62 12.49 20.93
C VAL A 164 2.62 13.82 21.67
N TYR A 165 3.59 14.05 22.56
CA TYR A 165 3.71 15.30 23.30
C TYR A 165 3.99 16.49 22.39
N ASN A 166 4.82 16.31 21.35
CA ASN A 166 5.06 17.36 20.38
C ASN A 166 3.77 17.79 19.65
N ILE A 167 2.87 16.85 19.32
CA ILE A 167 1.56 17.17 18.71
C ILE A 167 0.66 17.87 19.73
N ILE A 168 0.53 17.32 20.94
CA ILE A 168 -0.30 17.90 22.02
C ILE A 168 0.15 19.32 22.35
N GLU A 169 1.45 19.57 22.41
CA GLU A 169 2.03 20.87 22.73
C GLU A 169 2.10 21.82 21.52
N GLY A 170 1.65 21.39 20.33
CA GLY A 170 1.60 22.22 19.14
C GLY A 170 2.97 22.51 18.52
N ARG A 171 3.96 21.64 18.72
CA ARG A 171 5.31 21.75 18.13
C ARG A 171 5.41 21.10 16.75
N THR A 172 4.60 20.08 16.47
CA THR A 172 4.60 19.31 15.21
C THR A 172 3.19 19.00 14.75
N GLU A 173 3.01 18.73 13.44
CA GLU A 173 1.72 18.35 12.80
C GLU A 173 0.58 19.36 13.06
N VAL A 174 0.90 20.63 13.37
CA VAL A 174 -0.10 21.65 13.71
C VAL A 174 -1.10 21.88 12.56
N GLU A 175 -0.61 21.84 11.32
CA GLU A 175 -1.43 22.01 10.11
C GLU A 175 -2.30 20.79 9.79
N ASP A 176 -1.94 19.60 10.32
CA ASP A 176 -2.72 18.37 10.15
C ASP A 176 -3.84 18.25 11.20
N VAL A 177 -3.81 19.09 12.25
CA VAL A 177 -4.84 19.12 13.29
C VAL A 177 -6.13 19.77 12.75
N ILE A 178 -7.12 18.95 12.43
CA ILE A 178 -8.45 19.43 11.99
C ILE A 178 -9.27 20.11 13.11
N PHE A 179 -9.02 19.75 14.38
CA PHE A 179 -9.70 20.32 15.55
C PHE A 179 -8.90 20.07 16.84
N ARG A 180 -8.82 21.06 17.73
CA ARG A 180 -8.34 20.89 19.12
C ARG A 180 -9.04 21.85 20.08
N THR A 181 -9.14 21.47 21.35
CA THR A 181 -9.64 22.36 22.40
C THR A 181 -8.69 23.55 22.59
N LYS A 182 -9.26 24.73 22.86
CA LYS A 182 -8.50 25.91 23.27
C LYS A 182 -7.84 25.69 24.63
#